data_AF-A0AA51H8J5-F1
#
_entry.id   AF-A0AA51H8J5-F1
#
_cell.length_a   1.000
_cell.length_b   1.000
_cell.length_c   1.000
_cell.angle_alpha   90.00
_cell.angle_beta   90.00
_cell.angle_gamma   90.00
#
_symmetry.space_group_name_H-M   'P 1'
#
loop_
_entity.id
_entity.type
_entity.pdbx_description
1 polymer ?
#
loop_
_entity_poly.entity_id
_entity_poly.type
_entity_poly.pdbx_seq_one_letter_code
_entity_poly.pdbx_strand_id
1 'polypeptide(L)'
;MAGKATTYEGIRKKTIRDMKKLGVYKPEYEPIIDIYSELREQYFILTEKFKDSGYDFEVETMQGGTKKAPIVATLESLRKDIITYTDRLCLNPKAVDTVKIQVPKKSALAEALSKL
;
A
#
# COMPACT_ATOMS: atom_id res chain seq x y z
N MET A 1 8.13 -15.86 -8.92
CA MET A 1 9.16 -14.85 -8.60
C MET A 1 8.51 -13.47 -8.64
N ALA A 2 8.58 -12.72 -7.53
CA ALA A 2 7.97 -11.39 -7.41
C ALA A 2 8.60 -10.44 -8.46
N GLY A 3 7.78 -9.81 -9.30
CA GLY A 3 8.26 -8.84 -10.28
C GLY A 3 8.86 -7.60 -9.60
N LYS A 4 9.69 -6.82 -10.30
CA LYS A 4 10.33 -5.60 -9.76
C LYS A 4 9.33 -4.63 -9.10
N ALA A 5 8.08 -4.59 -9.59
CA ALA A 5 6.99 -3.75 -9.07
C ALA A 5 6.36 -4.23 -7.75
N THR A 6 6.61 -5.47 -7.32
CA THR A 6 6.10 -6.04 -6.07
C THR A 6 7.14 -6.11 -4.96
N THR A 7 8.36 -5.63 -5.23
CA THR A 7 9.42 -5.49 -4.22
C THR A 7 9.18 -4.25 -3.35
N TYR A 8 9.70 -4.26 -2.13
CA TYR A 8 9.68 -3.11 -1.21
C TYR A 8 10.08 -1.81 -1.91
N GLU A 9 11.24 -1.79 -2.57
CA GLU A 9 11.77 -0.64 -3.31
C GLU A 9 10.83 -0.17 -4.43
N GLY A 10 10.25 -1.12 -5.16
CA GLY A 10 9.29 -0.83 -6.23
C GLY A 10 8.00 -0.21 -5.69
N ILE A 11 7.48 -0.77 -4.60
CA ILE A 11 6.26 -0.30 -3.94
C ILE A 11 6.50 1.08 -3.33
N ARG A 12 7.59 1.26 -2.58
CA ARG A 12 7.96 2.54 -1.96
C ARG A 12 8.04 3.67 -2.98
N LYS A 13 8.78 3.46 -4.08
CA LYS A 13 8.90 4.45 -5.17
C LYS A 13 7.55 4.77 -5.81
N LYS A 14 6.68 3.77 -5.98
CA LYS A 14 5.32 3.97 -6.50
C LYS A 14 4.46 4.77 -5.52
N THR A 15 4.49 4.42 -4.24
CA THR A 15 3.75 5.11 -3.18
C THR A 15 4.11 6.59 -3.12
N ILE A 16 5.40 6.92 -3.09
CA ILE A 16 5.86 8.33 -3.09
C ILE A 16 5.39 9.07 -4.35
N ARG A 17 5.48 8.43 -5.52
CA ARG A 17 5.02 9.02 -6.79
C ARG A 17 3.53 9.32 -6.75
N ASP A 18 2.73 8.38 -6.26
CA ASP A 18 1.28 8.52 -6.18
C ASP A 18 0.89 9.61 -5.17
N MET A 19 1.51 9.65 -3.99
CA MET A 19 1.30 10.71 -3.01
C MET A 19 1.68 12.10 -3.55
N LYS A 20 2.78 12.20 -4.31
CA LYS A 20 3.18 13.46 -4.97
C LYS A 20 2.17 13.88 -6.03
N LYS A 21 1.67 12.94 -6.84
CA LYS A 21 0.63 13.21 -7.84
C LYS A 21 -0.68 13.71 -7.20
N LEU A 22 -1.00 13.20 -6.02
CA LEU A 22 -2.16 13.62 -5.22
C LEU A 22 -1.92 14.90 -4.41
N GLY A 23 -0.67 15.40 -4.36
CA GLY A 23 -0.32 16.60 -3.59
C GLY A 23 -0.33 16.43 -2.07
N VAL A 24 -0.30 15.18 -1.57
CA VAL A 24 -0.36 14.85 -0.13
C VAL A 24 0.99 14.46 0.46
N TYR A 25 2.01 14.26 -0.38
CA TYR A 25 3.33 13.84 0.06
C TYR A 25 4.01 14.89 0.96
N LYS A 26 4.54 14.43 2.09
CA LYS A 26 5.46 15.18 2.95
C LYS A 26 6.53 14.26 3.54
N PRO A 27 7.73 14.75 3.87
CA PRO A 27 8.81 13.93 4.45
C PRO A 27 8.43 13.20 5.74
N GLU A 28 7.50 13.77 6.53
CA GLU A 28 7.00 13.17 7.77
C GLU A 28 6.24 11.85 7.53
N TYR A 29 5.82 11.58 6.30
CA TYR A 29 5.20 10.31 5.93
C TYR A 29 6.22 9.22 5.58
N GLU A 30 7.52 9.50 5.47
CA GLU A 30 8.52 8.48 5.08
C GLU A 30 8.48 7.20 5.95
N PRO A 31 8.42 7.28 7.30
CA PRO A 31 8.37 6.06 8.12
C PRO A 31 7.12 5.21 7.87
N ILE A 32 5.97 5.85 7.63
CA ILE A 32 4.70 5.14 7.39
C ILE A 32 4.61 4.62 5.95
N ILE A 33 5.27 5.28 4.99
CA ILE A 33 5.47 4.78 3.62
C ILE A 33 6.31 3.50 3.63
N ASP A 34 7.36 3.46 4.44
CA ASP A 34 8.24 2.29 4.57
C ASP A 34 7.44 1.08 5.10
N ILE A 35 6.74 1.25 6.23
CA ILE A 35 5.87 0.20 6.81
C ILE A 35 4.82 -0.27 5.79
N TYR A 36 4.14 0.66 5.11
CA TYR A 36 3.16 0.30 4.08
C TYR A 36 3.78 -0.54 2.95
N SER A 37 4.99 -0.20 2.54
CA SER A 37 5.70 -0.88 1.44
C SER A 37 6.12 -2.29 1.83
N GLU A 38 6.58 -2.49 3.06
CA GLU A 38 6.90 -3.82 3.62
C GLU A 38 5.64 -4.70 3.71
N LEU A 39 4.55 -4.17 4.27
CA LEU A 39 3.29 -4.92 4.40
C LEU A 39 2.74 -5.36 3.03
N ARG A 40 2.85 -4.49 2.02
CA ARG A 40 2.45 -4.78 0.65
C ARG A 40 3.32 -5.89 0.02
N GLU A 41 4.64 -5.84 0.21
CA GLU A 41 5.54 -6.90 -0.25
C GLU A 41 5.22 -8.24 0.41
N GLN A 42 5.10 -8.26 1.74
CA GLN A 42 4.72 -9.44 2.50
C GLN A 42 3.37 -10.01 2.02
N TYR A 43 2.39 -9.14 1.78
CA TYR A 43 1.10 -9.53 1.24
C TYR A 43 1.23 -10.20 -0.13
N PHE A 44 2.05 -9.67 -1.05
CA PHE A 44 2.27 -10.30 -2.35
C PHE A 44 2.91 -11.67 -2.20
N ILE A 45 3.97 -11.78 -1.40
CA ILE A 45 4.68 -13.05 -1.17
C ILE A 45 3.74 -14.11 -0.59
N LEU A 46 2.98 -13.75 0.44
CA LEU A 46 2.04 -14.69 1.08
C LEU A 46 0.86 -15.03 0.18
N THR A 47 0.40 -14.08 -0.65
CA THR A 47 -0.67 -14.36 -1.62
C THR A 47 -0.21 -15.37 -2.66
N GLU A 48 1.01 -15.26 -3.18
CA GLU A 48 1.55 -16.25 -4.11
C GLU A 48 1.71 -17.62 -3.43
N LYS A 49 2.25 -17.67 -2.20
CA LYS A 49 2.31 -18.92 -1.44
C LYS A 49 0.95 -19.56 -1.20
N PHE A 50 -0.09 -18.76 -0.95
CA PHE A 50 -1.45 -19.24 -0.76
C PHE A 50 -2.08 -19.76 -2.06
N LYS A 51 -1.72 -19.18 -3.21
CA LYS A 51 -2.10 -19.72 -4.53
C LYS A 51 -1.40 -21.04 -4.82
N ASP A 52 -0.10 -21.10 -4.53
CA ASP A 52 0.73 -22.30 -4.75
C ASP A 52 0.26 -23.48 -3.89
N SER A 53 -0.32 -23.20 -2.70
CA SER A 53 -0.97 -24.22 -1.86
C SER A 53 -2.40 -24.57 -2.32
N GLY A 54 -2.85 -24.15 -3.50
CA GLY A 54 -4.21 -24.44 -3.97
C GLY A 54 -5.32 -23.77 -3.17
N TYR A 55 -5.00 -22.70 -2.43
CA TYR A 55 -5.91 -22.00 -1.52
C TYR A 55 -6.36 -22.80 -0.29
N ASP A 56 -5.50 -23.70 0.22
CA ASP A 56 -5.71 -24.41 1.49
C ASP A 56 -6.04 -23.47 2.65
N PHE A 57 -7.31 -23.45 3.05
CA PHE A 57 -7.82 -22.55 4.08
C PHE A 57 -7.86 -23.18 5.49
N GLU A 58 -7.63 -24.48 5.58
CA GLU A 58 -7.63 -25.26 6.81
C GLU A 58 -6.40 -26.18 6.89
N VAL A 59 -5.97 -26.48 8.11
CA VAL A 59 -4.92 -27.47 8.39
C VAL A 59 -5.45 -28.48 9.40
N GLU A 60 -5.10 -29.74 9.20
CA GLU A 60 -5.46 -30.82 10.10
C GLU A 60 -4.69 -30.71 11.43
N THR A 61 -5.36 -31.02 12.52
CA THR A 61 -4.78 -31.01 13.87
C THR A 61 -4.43 -32.42 14.30
N MET A 62 -3.46 -32.54 15.20
CA MET A 62 -3.01 -33.84 15.74
C MET A 62 -4.14 -34.62 16.45
N GLN A 63 -5.26 -33.97 16.80
CA GLN A 63 -6.43 -34.57 17.43
C GLN A 63 -7.56 -34.91 16.43
N GLY A 64 -7.33 -34.82 15.12
CA GLY A 64 -8.31 -35.21 14.09
C GLY A 64 -9.39 -34.17 13.78
N GLY A 65 -9.22 -32.92 14.23
CA GLY A 65 -10.05 -31.77 13.80
C GLY A 65 -9.32 -30.87 12.80
N THR A 66 -10.02 -29.94 12.16
CA THR A 66 -9.40 -28.90 11.31
C THR A 66 -9.35 -27.56 12.01
N LYS A 67 -8.35 -26.73 11.69
CA LYS A 67 -8.25 -25.34 12.13
C LYS A 67 -7.92 -24.43 10.96
N LYS A 68 -8.31 -23.15 11.03
CA LYS A 68 -7.94 -22.16 10.02
C LYS A 68 -6.42 -22.16 9.79
N ALA A 69 -6.02 -22.21 8.52
CA ALA A 69 -4.61 -22.15 8.15
C ALA A 69 -4.00 -20.82 8.61
N PRO A 70 -2.83 -20.82 9.29
CA PRO A 70 -2.20 -19.60 9.79
C PRO A 70 -2.00 -18.53 8.70
N ILE A 71 -1.69 -18.95 7.47
CA ILE A 71 -1.53 -18.05 6.32
C ILE A 71 -2.79 -17.23 6.02
N VAL A 72 -3.99 -17.81 6.19
CA VAL A 72 -5.26 -17.11 5.99
C VAL A 72 -5.44 -16.03 7.05
N ALA A 73 -5.16 -16.36 8.31
CA ALA A 73 -5.24 -15.38 9.40
C ALA A 73 -4.24 -14.22 9.19
N THR A 74 -3.01 -14.51 8.77
CA THR A 74 -2.02 -13.48 8.44
C THR A 74 -2.46 -12.62 7.26
N LEU A 75 -2.96 -13.22 6.17
CA LEU A 75 -3.47 -12.48 5.01
C LEU A 75 -4.66 -11.58 5.36
N GLU A 76 -5.56 -12.03 6.23
CA GLU A 76 -6.68 -11.23 6.73
C GLU A 76 -6.19 -10.01 7.52
N SER A 77 -5.22 -10.18 8.41
CA SER A 77 -4.61 -9.06 9.16
C SER A 77 -3.88 -8.08 8.25
N LEU A 78 -3.04 -8.58 7.34
CA LEU A 78 -2.33 -7.73 6.37
C LEU A 78 -3.28 -6.90 5.51
N ARG A 79 -4.42 -7.47 5.08
CA ARG A 79 -5.43 -6.70 4.31
C ARG A 79 -5.99 -5.53 5.13
N LYS A 80 -6.29 -5.75 6.42
CA LYS A 80 -6.81 -4.70 7.31
C LYS A 80 -5.77 -3.61 7.57
N ASP A 81 -4.52 -4.01 7.80
CA ASP A 81 -3.43 -3.06 8.02
C ASP A 81 -3.14 -2.24 6.76
N ILE A 82 -3.05 -2.89 5.60
CA ILE A 82 -2.83 -2.21 4.31
C ILE A 82 -3.91 -1.16 4.05
N ILE A 83 -5.19 -1.46 4.31
CA ILE A 83 -6.28 -0.48 4.19
C ILE A 83 -6.02 0.69 5.14
N THR A 84 -5.76 0.40 6.43
CA THR A 84 -5.49 1.42 7.45
C THR A 84 -4.35 2.36 7.05
N TYR A 85 -3.24 1.81 6.53
CA TYR A 85 -2.09 2.60 6.09
C TYR A 85 -2.36 3.36 4.79
N THR A 86 -3.13 2.78 3.86
CA THR A 86 -3.58 3.47 2.63
C THR A 86 -4.38 4.74 2.98
N ASP A 87 -5.26 4.63 3.98
CA ASP A 87 -6.09 5.75 4.45
C ASP A 87 -5.23 6.84 5.09
N ARG A 88 -4.28 6.46 5.96
CA ARG A 88 -3.33 7.39 6.60
C ARG A 88 -2.42 8.11 5.60
N LEU A 89 -2.04 7.44 4.52
CA LEU A 89 -1.24 8.00 3.42
C LEU A 89 -2.07 8.82 2.42
N CYS A 90 -3.38 8.94 2.64
CA CYS A 90 -4.31 9.67 1.77
C CYS A 90 -4.27 9.21 0.30
N LEU A 91 -4.06 7.90 0.09
CA LEU A 91 -3.97 7.30 -1.23
C LEU A 91 -5.35 6.90 -1.79
N ASN A 92 -6.41 7.07 -1.02
CA ASN A 92 -7.79 6.81 -1.43
C ASN A 92 -8.55 8.14 -1.64
N PRO A 93 -9.56 8.18 -2.53
CA PRO A 93 -10.35 9.40 -2.75
C PRO A 93 -11.04 9.95 -1.49
N LYS A 94 -11.46 9.06 -0.58
CA LYS A 94 -12.15 9.44 0.68
C LYS A 94 -11.29 10.32 1.60
N ALA A 95 -9.98 10.09 1.63
CA ALA A 95 -9.03 10.83 2.44
C ALA A 95 -8.59 12.14 1.80
N VAL A 96 -8.70 12.24 0.47
CA VAL A 96 -8.33 13.44 -0.28
C VAL A 96 -9.32 14.58 -0.04
N ASP A 97 -10.62 14.29 0.11
CA ASP A 97 -11.64 15.31 0.40
C ASP A 97 -11.48 15.95 1.78
N THR A 98 -10.82 15.26 2.71
CA THR A 98 -10.59 15.75 4.09
C THR A 98 -9.33 16.59 4.22
N VAL A 99 -8.37 16.45 3.29
CA VAL A 99 -7.11 17.18 3.30
C VAL A 99 -7.20 18.33 2.30
N LYS A 100 -7.05 19.58 2.76
CA LYS A 100 -6.88 20.73 1.87
C LYS A 100 -5.57 20.54 1.09
N ILE A 101 -5.64 19.95 -0.10
CA ILE A 101 -4.49 19.78 -0.99
C ILE A 101 -3.98 21.18 -1.32
N GLN A 102 -2.78 21.51 -0.83
CA GLN A 102 -2.10 22.73 -1.25
C GLN A 102 -1.60 22.49 -2.68
N VAL A 103 -2.47 22.79 -3.65
CA VAL A 103 -2.04 22.85 -5.05
C VAL A 103 -0.98 23.95 -5.12
N PRO A 104 0.26 23.65 -5.54
CA PRO A 104 1.28 24.68 -5.67
C PRO A 104 0.76 25.73 -6.66
N LYS A 105 0.53 26.96 -6.18
CA LYS A 105 0.17 28.09 -7.05
C LYS A 105 1.30 28.25 -8.08
N LYS A 106 0.96 28.26 -9.36
CA LYS A 106 1.90 28.67 -10.42
C LYS A 106 2.42 30.07 -10.05
N SER A 107 3.73 30.29 -10.16
CA SER A 107 4.29 31.63 -9.96
C SER A 107 3.73 32.58 -11.03
N ALA A 108 3.63 33.87 -10.71
CA ALA A 108 3.15 34.88 -11.68
C ALA A 108 3.96 34.85 -12.98
N LEU A 109 5.27 34.55 -12.89
CA LEU A 109 6.16 34.34 -14.01
C LEU A 109 5.79 33.11 -14.86
N ALA A 110 5.51 31.97 -14.22
CA ALA A 110 5.11 30.75 -14.94
C ALA A 110 3.74 30.91 -15.63
N GLU A 111 2.83 31.72 -15.06
CA GLU A 111 1.57 32.04 -15.68
C GLU A 111 1.73 32.98 -16.88
N ALA A 112 2.58 34.01 -16.76
CA ALA A 112 2.89 34.93 -17.85
C ALA A 112 3.55 34.22 -19.05
N LEU A 113 4.49 33.31 -18.78
CA LEU A 113 5.15 32.49 -19.81
C LEU A 113 4.21 31.51 -20.52
N SER A 114 3.16 31.04 -19.86
CA SER A 114 2.18 30.14 -20.49
C SER A 114 1.20 30.83 -21.44
N LYS A 115 1.19 32.17 -21.46
CA LYS A 115 0.32 33.00 -22.30
C LYS A 115 1.07 33.63 -23.49
N LEU A 116 2.38 33.40 -23.60
CA LEU A 116 3.20 33.72 -24.78
C LEU A 116 3.19 32.54 -25.75
#